data_AF-A0A4U9VWK4-F1
#
_entry.id   AF-A0A4U9VWK4-F1
#
_cell.length_a   1.000
_cell.length_b   1.000
_cell.length_c   1.000
_cell.angle_alpha   90.00
_cell.angle_beta   90.00
_cell.angle_gamma   90.00
#
_symmetry.space_group_name_H-M   'P 1'
#
loop_
_entity.id
_entity.type
_entity.pdbx_description
1 polymer ?
#
loop_
_entity_poly.entity_id
_entity_poly.type
_entity_poly.pdbx_seq_one_letter_code
_entity_poly.pdbx_strand_id
1 'polypeptide(L)' 'MVAEDHTNVRVLSLLAFNSFEQGDYQQAIGAWQVMLKLLPADDQRVAVIKRSIEQAKVQVGAENC' A
#
# COMPACT_ATOMS: atom_id res chain seq x y z
N MET A 1 19.51 -12.29 12.11
CA MET A 1 19.49 -10.84 11.87
C MET A 1 18.51 -10.61 10.72
N VAL A 2 17.24 -10.28 11.01
CA VAL A 2 16.18 -10.05 9.99
C VAL A 2 15.11 -9.09 10.53
N ALA A 3 15.54 -7.97 11.12
CA ALA A 3 14.64 -7.02 11.78
C ALA A 3 14.57 -5.65 11.08
N GLU A 4 15.47 -5.37 10.14
CA GLU A 4 15.64 -4.02 9.59
C GLU A 4 14.71 -3.74 8.40
N ASP A 5 14.47 -4.72 7.52
CA ASP A 5 13.55 -4.57 6.38
C ASP A 5 12.09 -4.39 6.80
N HIS A 6 11.71 -4.98 7.95
CA HIS A 6 10.33 -4.98 8.43
C HIS A 6 9.85 -3.59 8.85
N THR A 7 10.75 -2.75 9.35
CA THR A 7 10.44 -1.40 9.81
C THR A 7 10.08 -0.48 8.64
N ASN A 8 10.85 -0.55 7.54
CA ASN A 8 10.58 0.24 6.33
C ASN A 8 9.23 -0.12 5.70
N VAL A 9 8.95 -1.42 5.58
CA VAL A 9 7.67 -1.92 5.06
C VAL A 9 6.50 -1.48 5.96
N ARG A 10 6.64 -1.57 7.29
CA ARG A 10 5.59 -1.14 8.22
C ARG A 10 5.30 0.36 8.14
N VAL A 11 6.32 1.20 8.02
CA VAL A 11 6.16 2.65 7.86
C VAL A 11 5.44 2.97 6.55
N LEU A 12 5.81 2.31 5.44
CA LEU A 12 5.11 2.47 4.17
C LEU A 12 3.64 2.01 4.24
N SER A 13 3.36 0.95 5.01
CA SER A 13 1.98 0.46 5.24
C SER A 13 1.14 1.52 5.92
N LEU A 14 1.70 2.13 6.98
CA LEU A 14 1.03 3.16 7.77
C LEU A 14 0.83 4.43 6.98
N LEU A 15 1.83 4.85 6.19
CA LEU A 15 1.73 6.01 5.31
C LEU A 15 0.61 5.82 4.28
N ALA A 16 0.56 4.66 3.64
CA ALA A 16 -0.47 4.34 2.67
C ALA A 16 -1.87 4.34 3.31
N PHE A 17 -2.00 3.77 4.50
CA PHE A 17 -3.26 3.73 5.24
C PHE A 17 -3.70 5.14 5.67
N ASN A 18 -2.77 5.96 6.16
CA ASN A 18 -3.04 7.34 6.53
C ASN A 18 -3.43 8.19 5.31
N SER A 19 -2.83 7.95 4.15
CA SER A 19 -3.21 8.63 2.90
C SER A 19 -4.59 8.20 2.42
N PHE A 20 -4.92 6.91 2.49
CA PHE A 20 -6.23 6.36 2.15
C PHE A 20 -7.34 6.97 3.02
N GLU A 21 -7.12 7.05 4.34
CA GLU A 21 -8.07 7.66 5.29
C GLU A 21 -8.28 9.17 5.04
N GLN A 22 -7.27 9.86 4.49
CA GLN A 22 -7.36 11.27 4.13
C GLN A 22 -8.07 11.51 2.78
N GLY A 23 -8.49 10.45 2.09
CA GLY A 23 -9.02 10.54 0.72
C GLY A 23 -7.91 10.67 -0.35
N ASP A 24 -6.64 10.59 0.05
CA ASP A 24 -5.49 10.64 -0.84
C ASP A 24 -5.13 9.24 -1.35
N TYR A 25 -6.09 8.63 -2.02
CA TYR A 25 -5.99 7.28 -2.56
C TYR A 25 -4.86 7.15 -3.60
N GLN A 26 -4.54 8.23 -4.32
CA GLN A 26 -3.41 8.29 -5.26
C GLN A 26 -2.06 8.09 -4.55
N GLN A 27 -1.83 8.82 -3.44
CA GLN A 27 -0.65 8.62 -2.58
C GLN A 27 -0.61 7.22 -1.98
N ALA A 28 -1.75 6.72 -1.50
CA ALA A 28 -1.86 5.38 -0.92
C ALA A 28 -1.42 4.29 -1.91
N ILE A 29 -1.90 4.36 -3.16
CA ILE A 29 -1.53 3.43 -4.23
C ILE A 29 -0.03 3.48 -4.52
N GLY A 30 0.56 4.67 -4.54
CA GLY A 30 2.00 4.85 -4.76
C GLY A 30 2.84 4.17 -3.69
N ALA A 31 2.51 4.38 -2.41
CA ALA A 31 3.20 3.76 -1.28
C ALA A 31 3.12 2.22 -1.30
N TRP A 32 1.94 1.68 -1.62
CA TRP A 32 1.73 0.24 -1.78
C TRP A 32 2.51 -0.37 -2.97
N GLN A 33 2.63 0.34 -4.09
CA GLN A 33 3.46 -0.12 -5.20
C GLN A 33 4.95 -0.17 -4.84
N VAL A 34 5.44 0.79 -4.05
CA VAL A 34 6.82 0.77 -3.56
C VAL A 34 7.03 -0.41 -2.61
N MET A 35 6.10 -0.67 -1.69
CA MET A 35 6.16 -1.86 -0.84
C MET A 35 6.23 -3.16 -1.65
N LEU A 36 5.43 -3.28 -2.72
CA LEU A 36 5.45 -4.48 -3.58
C LEU A 36 6.79 -4.72 -4.27
N LYS A 37 7.58 -3.66 -4.53
CA LYS A 37 8.92 -3.79 -5.10
C LYS A 37 9.97 -4.17 -4.06
N LEU A 38 9.73 -3.86 -2.79
CA LEU A 38 10.64 -4.14 -1.67
C LEU A 38 10.34 -5.49 -1.01
N LEU A 39 9.09 -5.96 -1.08
CA LEU A 39 8.67 -7.23 -0.50
C LEU A 39 9.06 -8.42 -1.40
N PRO A 40 9.48 -9.55 -0.81
CA PRO A 40 9.66 -10.78 -1.56
C PRO A 40 8.31 -11.31 -2.05
N ALA A 41 8.30 -11.95 -3.22
CA ALA A 41 7.08 -12.43 -3.87
C ALA A 41 6.28 -13.48 -3.06
N ASP A 42 6.93 -14.13 -2.08
CA ASP A 42 6.33 -15.15 -1.20
C ASP A 42 5.66 -14.54 0.05
N ASP A 43 5.70 -13.21 0.22
CA ASP A 43 5.17 -12.56 1.41
C ASP A 43 3.64 -12.45 1.35
N GLN A 44 2.93 -12.92 2.38
CA GLN A 44 1.46 -12.80 2.47
C GLN A 44 0.96 -11.36 2.35
N ARG A 45 1.80 -10.37 2.71
CA ARG A 45 1.46 -8.94 2.60
C ARG A 45 1.29 -8.52 1.14
N VAL A 46 1.98 -9.15 0.18
CA VAL A 46 1.85 -8.84 -1.26
C VAL A 46 0.41 -9.00 -1.73
N ALA A 47 -0.26 -10.07 -1.32
CA ALA A 47 -1.65 -10.33 -1.69
C ALA A 47 -2.60 -9.26 -1.11
N VAL A 48 -2.39 -8.89 0.17
CA VAL A 48 -3.18 -7.84 0.84
C VAL A 48 -2.98 -6.49 0.18
N ILE A 49 -1.72 -6.10 -0.09
CA ILE A 49 -1.37 -4.81 -0.68
C ILE A 49 -1.94 -4.68 -2.09
N LYS A 50 -1.88 -5.73 -2.92
CA LYS A 50 -2.50 -5.74 -4.26
C LYS A 50 -4.00 -5.49 -4.18
N ARG A 51 -4.70 -6.17 -3.25
CA ARG A 51 -6.14 -5.99 -3.05
C ARG A 51 -6.46 -4.57 -2.58
N SER A 52 -5.66 -4.00 -1.67
CA SER A 52 -5.83 -2.61 -1.21
C SER A 52 -5.66 -1.60 -2.35
N ILE A 53 -4.66 -1.80 -3.23
CA ILE A 53 -4.48 -0.97 -4.44
C ILE A 53 -5.72 -1.02 -5.34
N GLU A 54 -6.27 -2.22 -5.60
CA GLU A 54 -7.47 -2.34 -6.42
C GLU A 54 -8.66 -1.61 -5.81
N GLN A 55 -8.87 -1.73 -4.49
CA GLN A 55 -9.94 -1.01 -3.80
C GLN A 55 -9.76 0.52 -3.88
N ALA A 56 -8.55 1.03 -3.64
CA ALA A 56 -8.28 2.46 -3.75
C ALA A 56 -8.45 2.97 -5.19
N LYS A 57 -8.08 2.19 -6.20
CA LYS A 57 -8.32 2.55 -7.61
C LYS A 57 -9.80 2.66 -7.93
N VAL A 58 -10.62 1.77 -7.36
CA VAL A 58 -12.07 1.84 -7.49
C VAL A 58 -12.61 3.11 -6.82
N GLN A 59 -12.12 3.46 -5.63
CA GLN A 59 -12.51 4.70 -4.95
C GLN A 59 -12.13 5.96 -5.74
N VAL A 60 -10.87 6.06 -6.22
CA VAL A 60 -10.44 7.16 -7.10
C VAL A 60 -11.33 7.29 -8.34
N GLY A 61 -11.71 6.16 -8.94
CA GLY A 61 -12.60 6.15 -10.11
C GLY A 61 -14.06 6.47 -9.76
N ALA A 62 -14.51 6.15 -8.55
CA ALA A 62 -15.87 6.39 -8.08
C ALA A 62 -16.09 7.82 -7.56
N GLU A 63 -15.09 8.44 -6.92
CA GLU A 63 -15.12 9.83 -6.46
C GLU A 63 -15.12 10.84 -7.61
N ASN A 64 -14.69 10.40 -8.80
CA ASN A 64 -14.63 11.25 -9.98
C ASN A 64 -15.88 11.09 -10.90
N CYS A 65 -16.95 10.46 -10.41
CA CYS A 65 -18.23 10.25 -11.09
C CYS A 65 -19.38 11.04 -10.45
#